data_AF-A0A951LWI4-F1
#
_entry.id   AF-A0A951LWI4-F1
#
_cell.length_a   1.000
_cell.length_b   1.000
_cell.length_c   1.000
_cell.angle_alpha   90.00
_cell.angle_beta   90.00
_cell.angle_gamma   90.00
#
_symmetry.space_group_name_H-M   'P 1'
#
loop_
_entity.id
_entity.type
_entity.pdbx_description
1 polymer ?
#
loop_
_entity_poly.entity_id
_entity_poly.type
_entity_poly.pdbx_seq_one_letter_code
_entity_poly.pdbx_strand_id
1 'polypeptide(L)'
;KAFLRGMLDSDGYSGSGGATNPSIHLCQRNLLADLQILFRTVGVESKLRGPYSYKGRTSFRLDLLGGMLGRALQFSGRRFIHAPGMRAPRFIISAFLDAVSPAHLKLHSHRVLHSRLKHGGAASIYTLAEMFDAAGVKPPVPLYGWSSLVEKRALGFEEETYTLAVHDPLHRFDSEGIISKNTASDIVKLAMLKVDEALRRERMQTRLMMQVHDELLLEGPAEEAERAAEILRREMETVVELDVPLKADVGIGDNWMETKG
;
A
#
# COMPACT_ATOMS: atom_id res chain seq x y z
N LYS A 1 2.54 14.78 -11.59
CA LYS A 1 1.70 15.50 -10.60
C LYS A 1 0.74 14.59 -9.85
N ALA A 2 -0.13 13.81 -10.50
CA ALA A 2 -1.04 12.87 -9.83
C ALA A 2 -0.32 11.85 -8.93
N PHE A 3 0.75 11.23 -9.44
CA PHE A 3 1.64 10.37 -8.65
C PHE A 3 2.16 11.04 -7.36
N LEU A 4 2.74 12.23 -7.46
CA LEU A 4 3.28 12.97 -6.31
C LEU A 4 2.18 13.38 -5.30
N ARG A 5 0.95 13.65 -5.77
CA ARG A 5 -0.20 13.92 -4.89
C ARG A 5 -0.60 12.66 -4.13
N GLY A 6 -0.82 11.54 -4.84
CA GLY A 6 -1.18 10.27 -4.22
C GLY A 6 -0.13 9.78 -3.22
N MET A 7 1.16 9.98 -3.52
CA MET A 7 2.26 9.69 -2.60
C MET A 7 2.18 10.52 -1.32
N LEU A 8 1.96 11.85 -1.43
CA LEU A 8 1.84 12.74 -0.27
C LEU A 8 0.57 12.52 0.55
N ASP A 9 -0.53 12.11 -0.10
CA ASP A 9 -1.80 11.80 0.56
C ASP A 9 -1.75 10.45 1.31
N SER A 10 -1.02 9.47 0.77
CA SER A 10 -0.87 8.12 1.38
C SER A 10 -0.04 8.14 2.67
N ASP A 11 0.95 9.05 2.76
CA ASP A 11 1.87 9.12 3.90
C ASP A 11 1.31 9.90 5.10
N GLY A 12 0.07 10.42 5.01
CA GLY A 12 -0.65 11.01 6.14
C GLY A 12 0.12 12.14 6.84
N TYR A 13 0.23 13.31 6.22
CA TYR A 13 0.94 14.44 6.83
C TYR A 13 0.20 15.01 8.05
N SER A 14 0.70 14.75 9.27
CA SER A 14 0.30 15.47 10.48
C SER A 14 1.18 16.70 10.71
N GLY A 15 0.77 17.84 10.15
CA GLY A 15 1.30 19.12 10.59
C GLY A 15 0.74 19.45 11.98
N SER A 16 1.39 19.01 13.05
CA SER A 16 1.11 19.50 14.40
C SER A 16 1.38 21.01 14.42
N GLY A 17 0.31 21.81 14.46
CA GLY A 17 0.34 23.23 14.83
C GLY A 17 1.48 24.08 14.25
N GLY A 18 1.28 24.62 13.05
CA GLY A 18 2.02 25.80 12.58
C GLY A 18 3.38 25.53 11.91
N ALA A 19 3.52 26.06 10.70
CA ALA A 19 4.78 26.43 10.05
C ALA A 19 5.84 25.35 9.76
N THR A 20 5.57 24.04 9.90
CA THR A 20 6.50 23.01 9.42
C THR A 20 6.24 22.66 7.96
N ASN A 21 7.29 22.75 7.17
CA ASN A 21 7.34 22.26 5.80
C ASN A 21 7.23 20.72 5.81
N PRO A 22 6.44 20.11 4.91
CA PRO A 22 6.36 18.65 4.83
C PRO A 22 7.71 18.06 4.47
N SER A 23 8.02 16.90 5.05
CA SER A 23 9.31 16.22 4.86
C SER A 23 9.10 14.72 4.69
N ILE A 24 9.84 14.12 3.77
CA ILE A 24 9.84 12.67 3.53
C ILE A 24 11.08 12.08 4.20
N HIS A 25 10.95 10.97 4.94
CA HIS A 25 12.06 10.31 5.64
C HIS A 25 12.26 8.90 5.08
N LEU A 26 13.46 8.56 4.62
CA LEU A 26 13.81 7.23 4.09
C LEU A 26 15.24 6.84 4.46
N CYS A 27 15.53 5.54 4.49
CA CYS A 27 16.89 5.03 4.65
C CYS A 27 17.67 5.00 3.32
N GLN A 28 16.97 5.05 2.18
CA GLN A 28 17.54 5.05 0.83
C GLN A 28 17.77 6.48 0.31
N ARG A 29 19.03 6.92 0.31
CA ARG A 29 19.41 8.25 -0.17
C ARG A 29 19.12 8.47 -1.67
N ASN A 30 19.39 7.45 -2.50
CA ASN A 30 19.24 7.55 -3.94
C ASN A 30 17.78 7.75 -4.33
N LEU A 31 16.86 7.03 -3.69
CA LEU A 31 15.42 7.19 -3.91
C LEU A 31 14.95 8.61 -3.55
N LEU A 32 15.47 9.21 -2.47
CA LEU A 32 15.17 10.62 -2.15
C LEU A 32 15.77 11.59 -3.17
N ALA A 33 16.91 11.27 -3.78
CA ALA A 33 17.49 12.08 -4.84
C ALA A 33 16.63 12.02 -6.12
N ASP A 34 16.10 10.85 -6.47
CA ASP A 34 15.18 10.68 -7.60
C ASP A 34 13.87 11.43 -7.35
N LEU A 35 13.32 11.33 -6.12
CA LEU A 35 12.15 12.11 -5.70
C LEU A 35 12.42 13.62 -5.74
N GLN A 36 13.61 14.07 -5.33
CA GLN A 36 14.02 15.47 -5.44
C GLN A 36 13.99 15.96 -6.88
N ILE A 37 14.46 15.15 -7.84
CA ILE A 37 14.39 15.47 -9.27
C ILE A 37 12.92 15.58 -9.70
N LEU A 38 12.08 14.61 -9.32
CA LEU A 38 10.65 14.63 -9.65
C LEU A 38 9.91 15.85 -9.08
N PHE A 39 10.19 16.25 -7.85
CA PHE A 39 9.64 17.47 -7.26
C PHE A 39 10.09 18.73 -8.03
N ARG A 40 11.35 18.77 -8.46
CA ARG A 40 11.87 19.87 -9.29
C ARG A 40 11.12 19.97 -10.63
N THR A 41 10.77 18.84 -11.27
CA THR A 41 10.00 18.86 -12.53
C THR A 41 8.63 19.51 -12.41
N VAL A 42 8.04 19.50 -11.21
CA VAL A 42 6.74 20.14 -10.93
C VAL A 42 6.88 21.52 -10.31
N GLY A 43 8.11 22.05 -10.19
CA GLY A 43 8.38 23.37 -9.62
C GLY A 43 8.33 23.40 -8.09
N VAL A 44 8.63 22.28 -7.43
CA VAL A 44 8.75 22.18 -5.97
C VAL A 44 10.22 22.01 -5.63
N GLU A 45 10.82 23.05 -5.04
CA GLU A 45 12.15 22.94 -4.49
C GLU A 45 12.14 22.10 -3.22
N SER A 46 13.21 21.33 -3.05
CA SER A 46 13.35 20.42 -1.93
C SER A 46 14.82 20.27 -1.52
N LYS A 47 15.05 20.01 -0.23
CA LYS A 47 16.39 19.91 0.35
C LYS A 47 16.60 18.53 0.98
N LEU A 48 17.48 17.75 0.37
CA LEU A 48 17.95 16.49 0.94
C LEU A 48 18.87 16.77 2.13
N ARG A 49 18.61 16.12 3.26
CA ARG A 49 19.34 16.23 4.52
C ARG A 49 19.67 14.86 5.10
N GLY A 50 20.61 14.86 6.03
CA GLY A 50 21.21 13.67 6.63
C GLY A 50 22.68 13.51 6.19
N PRO A 51 23.32 12.38 6.53
CA PRO A 51 22.74 11.26 7.26
C PRO A 51 22.37 11.62 8.70
N TYR A 52 21.26 11.07 9.19
CA TYR A 52 20.86 11.07 10.58
C TYR A 52 21.04 9.67 11.14
N SER A 53 21.60 9.54 12.35
CA SER A 53 21.75 8.24 13.00
C SER A 53 20.80 8.15 14.19
N TYR A 54 19.96 7.12 14.22
CA TYR A 54 19.06 6.83 15.34
C TYR A 54 19.05 5.33 15.62
N LYS A 55 19.41 4.92 16.84
CA LYS A 55 19.49 3.51 17.27
C LYS A 55 20.26 2.62 16.28
N GLY A 56 21.40 3.09 15.78
CA GLY A 56 22.25 2.35 14.84
C GLY A 56 21.75 2.31 13.39
N ARG A 57 20.66 3.00 13.07
CA ARG A 57 20.10 3.09 11.71
C ARG A 57 20.39 4.46 11.11
N THR A 58 20.72 4.48 9.81
CA THR A 58 20.97 5.70 9.05
C THR A 58 19.71 6.10 8.29
N SER A 59 19.24 7.32 8.48
CA SER A 59 18.11 7.88 7.74
C SER A 59 18.49 9.20 7.04
N PHE A 60 17.74 9.51 6.00
CA PHE A 60 17.84 10.72 5.21
C PHE A 60 16.46 11.37 5.16
N ARG A 61 16.44 12.68 4.97
CA ARG A 61 15.20 13.47 4.98
C ARG A 61 15.16 14.40 3.79
N LEU A 62 14.07 14.42 3.04
CA LEU A 62 13.82 15.38 1.98
C LEU A 62 12.82 16.42 2.48
N ASP A 63 13.30 17.63 2.75
CA ASP A 63 12.45 18.75 3.16
C ASP A 63 11.82 19.40 1.92
N LEU A 64 10.49 19.42 1.83
CA LEU A 64 9.77 20.03 0.72
C LEU A 64 9.35 21.47 1.11
N LEU A 65 9.59 22.45 0.25
CA LEU A 65 9.18 23.82 0.55
C LEU A 65 7.66 23.96 0.42
N GLY A 66 6.97 24.09 1.56
CA GLY A 66 5.51 24.03 1.69
C GLY A 66 4.77 25.08 0.86
N GLY A 67 5.31 26.29 0.72
CA GLY A 67 4.73 27.35 -0.11
C GLY A 67 4.75 27.06 -1.62
N MET A 68 5.52 26.06 -2.07
CA MET A 68 5.59 25.65 -3.48
C MET A 68 4.65 24.47 -3.77
N LEU A 69 4.42 23.60 -2.80
CA LEU A 69 3.52 22.45 -2.93
C LEU A 69 2.07 22.86 -3.24
N GLY A 70 1.57 23.90 -2.59
CA GLY A 70 0.24 24.44 -2.87
C GLY A 70 0.10 24.93 -4.32
N ARG A 71 1.11 25.62 -4.85
CA ARG A 71 1.09 26.15 -6.23
C ARG A 71 1.29 25.05 -7.29
N ALA A 72 2.26 24.16 -7.06
CA ALA A 72 2.66 23.14 -8.03
C ALA A 72 1.70 21.95 -8.08
N LEU A 73 1.23 21.52 -6.90
CA LEU A 73 0.50 20.29 -6.70
C LEU A 73 -0.89 20.51 -6.12
N GLN A 74 -1.38 21.75 -5.94
CA GLN A 74 -2.65 22.01 -5.23
C GLN A 74 -2.70 21.32 -3.86
N PHE A 75 -1.52 21.10 -3.28
CA PHE A 75 -1.34 20.42 -2.01
C PHE A 75 -1.38 21.49 -0.92
N SER A 76 -2.59 21.77 -0.41
CA SER A 76 -2.80 22.76 0.64
C SER A 76 -2.77 22.08 2.01
N GLY A 77 -1.92 22.58 2.91
CA GLY A 77 -1.99 22.24 4.33
C GLY A 77 -3.39 22.50 4.85
N ARG A 78 -4.06 21.43 5.28
CA ARG A 78 -5.48 21.32 5.65
C ARG A 78 -6.48 21.38 4.49
N ARG A 79 -6.79 20.20 3.97
CA ARG A 79 -8.08 19.57 4.28
C ARG A 79 -7.78 18.11 4.60
N PHE A 80 -8.06 17.69 5.84
CA PHE A 80 -8.53 16.31 5.98
C PHE A 80 -9.65 16.19 4.96
N ILE A 81 -9.51 15.28 3.99
CA ILE A 81 -10.69 14.75 3.35
C ILE A 81 -11.39 14.03 4.50
N HIS A 82 -12.24 14.76 5.23
CA HIS A 82 -13.38 14.11 5.85
C HIS A 82 -14.12 13.50 4.67
N ALA A 83 -13.87 12.22 4.39
CA ALA A 83 -14.77 11.42 3.62
C ALA A 83 -16.06 11.39 4.45
N PRO A 84 -17.12 12.14 4.10
CA PRO A 84 -18.26 12.34 5.00
C PRO A 84 -19.11 11.06 5.19
N GLY A 85 -18.63 9.90 4.71
CA GLY A 85 -19.29 8.61 4.71
C GLY A 85 -18.56 7.47 5.42
N MET A 86 -17.30 7.63 5.85
CA MET A 86 -16.58 6.56 6.56
C MET A 86 -17.07 6.41 7.99
N ARG A 87 -18.18 5.70 8.17
CA ARG A 87 -18.69 5.33 9.48
C ARG A 87 -17.89 4.15 10.00
N ALA A 88 -17.50 4.20 11.26
CA ALA A 88 -16.95 3.04 11.93
C ALA A 88 -17.97 1.89 11.84
N PRO A 89 -17.54 0.67 11.48
CA PRO A 89 -18.42 -0.49 11.47
C PRO A 89 -19.05 -0.71 12.84
N ARG A 90 -20.28 -1.23 12.84
CA ARG A 90 -21.03 -1.47 14.08
C ARG A 90 -20.30 -2.37 15.07
N PHE A 91 -19.54 -3.36 14.59
CA PHE A 91 -18.78 -4.25 15.47
C PHE A 91 -17.65 -3.51 16.20
N ILE A 92 -17.00 -2.52 15.56
CA ILE A 92 -15.99 -1.67 16.21
C ILE A 92 -16.63 -0.71 17.21
N ILE A 93 -17.79 -0.14 16.86
CA ILE A 93 -18.56 0.69 17.80
C ILE A 93 -18.96 -0.13 19.04
N SER A 94 -19.42 -1.38 18.85
CA SER A 94 -19.75 -2.28 19.95
C SER A 94 -18.53 -2.54 20.84
N ALA A 95 -17.43 -2.96 20.23
CA ALA A 95 -16.15 -3.16 20.91
C ALA A 95 -15.69 -1.93 21.70
N PHE A 96 -15.85 -0.74 21.14
CA PHE A 96 -15.55 0.51 21.84
C PHE A 96 -16.47 0.76 23.03
N LEU A 97 -17.78 0.56 22.87
CA LEU A 97 -18.73 0.73 23.96
C LEU A 97 -18.52 -0.28 25.10
N ASP A 98 -18.07 -1.49 24.77
CA ASP A 98 -17.73 -2.54 25.73
C ASP A 98 -16.44 -2.21 26.50
N ALA A 99 -15.44 -1.64 25.82
CA ALA A 99 -14.12 -1.37 26.39
C ALA A 99 -13.98 0.01 27.03
N VAL A 100 -14.75 1.01 26.59
CA VAL A 100 -14.63 2.41 27.00
C VAL A 100 -15.92 2.87 27.65
N SER A 101 -15.89 3.06 28.98
CA SER A 101 -16.96 3.73 29.72
C SER A 101 -16.83 5.27 29.71
N PRO A 102 -17.90 6.04 29.99
CA PRO A 102 -17.85 7.51 30.06
C PRO A 102 -16.82 8.07 31.04
N ALA A 103 -16.42 7.31 32.07
CA ALA A 103 -15.42 7.72 33.05
C ALA A 103 -14.02 7.83 32.45
N HIS A 104 -13.72 7.09 31.39
CA HIS A 104 -12.45 7.18 30.67
C HIS A 104 -12.34 8.46 29.81
N LEU A 105 -13.47 9.11 29.51
CA LEU A 105 -13.53 10.20 28.54
C LEU A 105 -13.51 11.57 29.24
N LYS A 106 -12.35 12.24 29.21
CA LYS A 106 -12.15 13.55 29.84
C LYS A 106 -12.94 14.67 29.16
N LEU A 107 -12.98 14.68 27.83
CA LEU A 107 -13.65 15.72 27.04
C LEU A 107 -15.18 15.57 27.06
N HIS A 108 -15.88 16.70 27.18
CA HIS A 108 -17.35 16.73 27.13
C HIS A 108 -17.87 16.24 25.77
N SER A 109 -17.23 16.63 24.66
CA SER A 109 -17.55 16.18 23.31
C SER A 109 -17.48 14.65 23.16
N HIS A 110 -16.47 14.01 23.75
CA HIS A 110 -16.32 12.55 23.72
C HIS A 110 -17.43 11.86 24.51
N ARG A 111 -17.82 12.40 25.67
CA ARG A 111 -18.94 11.87 26.46
C ARG A 111 -20.28 11.99 25.72
N VAL A 112 -20.51 13.09 25.02
CA VAL A 112 -21.69 13.28 24.17
C VAL A 112 -21.69 12.30 22.99
N LEU A 113 -20.56 12.12 22.33
CA LEU A 113 -20.41 11.15 21.23
C LEU A 113 -20.61 9.72 21.71
N HIS A 114 -20.01 9.32 22.84
CA HIS A 114 -20.21 8.00 23.47
C HIS A 114 -21.69 7.73 23.74
N SER A 115 -22.40 8.70 24.33
CA SER A 115 -23.84 8.61 24.55
C SER A 115 -24.61 8.43 23.24
N ARG A 116 -24.27 9.20 22.19
CA ARG A 116 -24.90 9.04 20.87
C ARG A 116 -24.65 7.66 20.26
N LEU A 117 -23.43 7.13 20.38
CA LEU A 117 -23.08 5.79 19.89
C LEU A 117 -23.90 4.70 20.60
N LYS A 118 -24.13 4.82 21.92
CA LYS A 118 -25.00 3.91 22.68
C LYS A 118 -26.44 3.85 22.16
N HIS A 119 -26.92 4.94 21.56
CA HIS A 119 -28.27 5.05 20.98
C HIS A 119 -28.28 4.84 19.46
N GLY A 120 -27.28 4.14 18.90
CA GLY A 120 -27.23 3.81 17.47
C GLY A 120 -26.69 4.93 16.56
N GLY A 121 -26.08 5.96 17.15
CA GLY A 121 -25.35 6.98 16.41
C GLY A 121 -24.13 6.40 15.67
N ALA A 122 -23.62 7.15 14.70
CA ALA A 122 -22.41 6.82 13.98
C ALA A 122 -21.28 7.78 14.34
N ALA A 123 -20.04 7.30 14.28
CA ALA A 123 -18.83 8.12 14.34
C ALA A 123 -17.87 7.66 13.24
N SER A 124 -16.93 8.51 12.87
CA SER A 124 -15.87 8.11 11.94
C SER A 124 -14.87 7.19 12.63
N ILE A 125 -14.18 6.34 11.87
CA ILE A 125 -13.16 5.43 12.42
C ILE A 125 -12.01 6.19 13.09
N TYR A 126 -11.61 7.34 12.52
CA TYR A 126 -10.58 8.22 13.09
C TYR A 126 -11.02 8.83 14.42
N THR A 127 -12.27 9.30 14.50
CA THR A 127 -12.84 9.82 15.75
C THR A 127 -12.86 8.73 16.82
N LEU A 128 -13.14 7.49 16.43
CA LEU A 128 -13.14 6.34 17.34
C LEU A 128 -11.74 5.97 17.82
N ALA A 129 -10.74 6.01 16.92
CA ALA A 129 -9.33 5.82 17.28
C ALA A 129 -8.86 6.87 18.30
N GLU A 130 -9.15 8.15 18.05
CA GLU A 130 -8.85 9.24 19.00
C GLU A 130 -9.53 9.03 20.35
N MET A 131 -10.76 8.51 20.37
CA MET A 131 -11.49 8.23 21.61
C MET A 131 -10.91 7.02 22.37
N PHE A 132 -10.39 5.99 21.68
CA PHE A 132 -9.65 4.88 22.29
C PHE A 132 -8.34 5.38 22.93
N ASP A 133 -7.56 6.18 22.21
CA ASP A 133 -6.32 6.77 22.71
C ASP A 133 -6.58 7.69 23.91
N ALA A 134 -7.61 8.53 23.84
CA ALA A 134 -8.00 9.41 24.94
C ALA A 134 -8.47 8.64 26.18
N ALA A 135 -9.03 7.45 25.99
CA ALA A 135 -9.44 6.53 27.05
C ALA A 135 -8.26 5.70 27.60
N GLY A 136 -7.11 5.66 26.92
CA GLY A 136 -5.98 4.81 27.27
C GLY A 136 -6.26 3.31 27.05
N VAL A 137 -7.26 2.98 26.22
CA VAL A 137 -7.71 1.62 25.96
C VAL A 137 -7.27 1.24 24.56
N LYS A 138 -6.56 0.11 24.42
CA LYS A 138 -6.21 -0.41 23.09
C LYS A 138 -7.46 -0.98 22.42
N PRO A 139 -7.69 -0.69 21.13
CA PRO A 139 -8.77 -1.30 20.40
C PRO A 139 -8.57 -2.82 20.30
N PRO A 140 -9.64 -3.62 20.27
CA PRO A 140 -9.54 -5.08 20.26
C PRO A 140 -8.97 -5.64 18.94
N VAL A 141 -9.02 -4.85 17.87
CA VAL A 141 -8.28 -5.07 16.63
C VAL A 141 -7.35 -3.88 16.39
N PRO A 142 -6.14 -4.08 15.85
CA PRO A 142 -5.30 -2.97 15.42
C PRO A 142 -6.09 -2.14 14.42
N LEU A 143 -6.40 -0.89 14.77
CA LEU A 143 -7.02 0.06 13.83
C LEU A 143 -6.02 0.45 12.73
N TYR A 144 -4.72 0.39 13.05
CA TYR A 144 -3.60 0.41 12.12
C TYR A 144 -2.48 -0.49 12.68
N GLY A 145 -1.99 -1.43 11.89
CA GLY A 145 -0.82 -2.26 12.21
C GLY A 145 0.24 -2.15 11.11
N TRP A 146 1.51 -2.39 11.44
CA TRP A 146 2.61 -2.54 10.47
C TRP A 146 3.29 -3.88 10.73
N SER A 147 3.64 -4.62 9.67
CA SER A 147 4.47 -5.83 9.78
C SER A 147 5.79 -5.62 9.05
N SER A 148 6.91 -5.81 9.75
CA SER A 148 8.23 -5.89 9.12
C SER A 148 8.39 -7.23 8.42
N LEU A 149 8.59 -7.24 7.11
CA LEU A 149 9.14 -8.41 6.43
C LEU A 149 10.65 -8.33 6.57
N VAL A 150 11.25 -9.33 7.21
CA VAL A 150 12.70 -9.39 7.39
C VAL A 150 13.30 -10.11 6.19
N GLU A 151 14.24 -9.41 5.55
CA GLU A 151 15.30 -9.90 4.68
C GLU A 151 14.87 -10.73 3.45
N LYS A 152 15.08 -10.17 2.25
CA LYS A 152 15.05 -10.93 0.99
C LYS A 152 16.41 -10.82 0.32
N ARG A 153 17.11 -11.94 0.21
CA ARG A 153 18.33 -12.05 -0.61
C ARG A 153 17.96 -12.36 -2.05
N ALA A 154 18.37 -11.49 -2.97
CA ALA A 154 18.39 -11.80 -4.39
C ALA A 154 19.62 -11.14 -5.05
N LEU A 155 20.25 -11.85 -6.00
CA LEU A 155 21.30 -11.34 -6.89
C LEU A 155 22.57 -10.78 -6.20
N GLY A 156 22.94 -11.31 -5.03
CA GLY A 156 24.20 -10.93 -4.35
C GLY A 156 24.16 -9.58 -3.63
N PHE A 157 23.00 -8.95 -3.53
CA PHE A 157 22.78 -7.76 -2.72
C PHE A 157 21.90 -8.09 -1.51
N GLU A 158 22.30 -7.60 -0.33
CA GLU A 158 21.47 -7.60 0.87
C GLU A 158 20.73 -6.27 0.93
N GLU A 159 19.39 -6.30 0.86
CA GLU A 159 18.58 -5.10 0.99
C GLU A 159 17.48 -5.31 2.05
N GLU A 160 17.54 -4.51 3.12
CA GLU A 160 16.47 -4.46 4.11
C GLU A 160 15.29 -3.67 3.55
N THR A 161 14.22 -4.37 3.18
CA THR A 161 12.98 -3.75 2.70
C THR A 161 11.96 -3.68 3.82
N TYR A 162 11.39 -2.51 4.06
CA TYR A 162 10.29 -2.32 4.99
C TYR A 162 8.99 -2.32 4.20
N THR A 163 8.22 -3.40 4.26
CA THR A 163 6.86 -3.38 3.72
C THR A 163 5.94 -2.69 4.73
N LEU A 164 5.42 -1.51 4.38
CA LEU A 164 4.33 -0.90 5.13
C LEU A 164 3.04 -1.68 4.84
N ALA A 165 2.88 -2.84 5.48
CA ALA A 165 1.62 -3.57 5.43
C ALA A 165 0.69 -2.96 6.46
N VAL A 166 -0.29 -2.17 6.02
CA VAL A 166 -1.35 -1.69 6.90
C VAL A 166 -2.22 -2.90 7.26
N HIS A 167 -1.99 -3.46 8.45
CA HIS A 167 -2.90 -4.42 9.05
C HIS A 167 -4.08 -3.66 9.65
N ASP A 168 -4.96 -3.19 8.78
CA ASP A 168 -6.26 -2.68 9.15
C ASP A 168 -7.31 -3.50 8.38
N PRO A 169 -8.17 -4.26 9.07
CA PRO A 169 -9.31 -4.95 8.46
C PRO A 169 -10.22 -4.01 7.64
N LEU A 170 -10.16 -2.70 7.89
CA LEU A 170 -10.94 -1.64 7.25
C LEU A 170 -10.19 -0.85 6.18
N HIS A 171 -8.86 -0.79 6.22
CA HIS A 171 -8.04 -0.24 5.13
C HIS A 171 -8.07 -1.14 3.89
N ARG A 172 -8.49 -2.41 4.06
CA ARG A 172 -8.94 -3.28 2.96
C ARG A 172 -10.09 -2.66 2.15
N PHE A 173 -10.88 -1.76 2.73
CA PHE A 173 -12.02 -1.11 2.07
C PHE A 173 -11.69 0.29 1.52
N ASP A 174 -10.82 1.07 2.18
CA ASP A 174 -10.49 2.45 1.75
C ASP A 174 -9.37 2.54 0.70
N SER A 175 -8.58 1.48 0.54
CA SER A 175 -7.70 1.35 -0.61
C SER A 175 -8.48 0.81 -1.79
N GLU A 176 -9.24 1.67 -2.49
CA GLU A 176 -9.77 1.37 -3.83
C GLU A 176 -8.61 1.14 -4.84
N GLY A 177 -7.92 0.00 -4.70
CA GLY A 177 -6.95 -0.51 -5.66
C GLY A 177 -5.48 -0.50 -5.23
N ILE A 178 -5.00 0.25 -4.24
CA ILE A 178 -3.53 0.36 -4.02
C ILE A 178 -2.92 -0.88 -3.33
N ILE A 179 -3.48 -1.31 -2.20
CA ILE A 179 -2.96 -2.50 -1.48
C ILE A 179 -3.27 -3.79 -2.25
N SER A 180 -4.46 -3.87 -2.87
CA SER A 180 -4.83 -5.01 -3.72
C SER A 180 -3.93 -5.12 -4.96
N LYS A 181 -3.58 -3.99 -5.60
CA LYS A 181 -2.66 -4.00 -6.75
C LYS A 181 -1.22 -4.34 -6.35
N ASN A 182 -0.76 -3.90 -5.18
CA ASN A 182 0.59 -4.25 -4.72
C ASN A 182 0.71 -5.76 -4.45
N THR A 183 -0.26 -6.34 -3.73
CA THR A 183 -0.26 -7.79 -3.45
C THR A 183 -0.42 -8.62 -4.74
N ALA A 184 -1.33 -8.22 -5.64
CA ALA A 184 -1.48 -8.86 -6.95
C ALA A 184 -0.20 -8.74 -7.81
N SER A 185 0.48 -7.59 -7.76
CA SER A 185 1.75 -7.40 -8.47
C SER A 185 2.84 -8.34 -7.97
N ASP A 186 2.91 -8.61 -6.67
CA ASP A 186 3.90 -9.54 -6.11
C ASP A 186 3.58 -11.00 -6.48
N ILE A 187 2.30 -11.37 -6.49
CA ILE A 187 1.83 -12.69 -6.97
C ILE A 187 2.23 -12.91 -8.43
N VAL A 188 1.94 -11.95 -9.31
CA VAL A 188 2.27 -12.05 -10.74
C VAL A 188 3.78 -12.12 -10.96
N LYS A 189 4.58 -11.33 -10.23
CA LYS A 189 6.06 -11.41 -10.33
C LYS A 189 6.59 -12.78 -9.93
N LEU A 190 6.04 -13.39 -8.88
CA LEU A 190 6.41 -14.76 -8.50
C LEU A 190 6.01 -15.75 -9.59
N ALA A 191 4.83 -15.58 -10.19
CA ALA A 191 4.37 -16.44 -11.27
C ALA A 191 5.29 -16.33 -12.49
N MET A 192 5.74 -15.12 -12.85
CA MET A 192 6.71 -14.91 -13.94
C MET A 192 8.00 -15.71 -13.73
N LEU A 193 8.55 -15.70 -12.51
CA LEU A 193 9.77 -16.46 -12.18
C LEU A 193 9.54 -17.97 -12.27
N LYS A 194 8.39 -18.45 -11.79
CA LYS A 194 8.02 -19.86 -11.81
C LYS A 194 7.78 -20.39 -13.22
N VAL A 195 7.10 -19.61 -14.06
CA VAL A 195 6.91 -19.92 -15.47
C VAL A 195 8.24 -20.00 -16.20
N ASP A 196 9.13 -19.00 -16.06
CA ASP A 196 10.46 -19.01 -16.69
C ASP A 196 11.32 -20.21 -16.21
N GLU A 197 11.30 -20.51 -14.91
CA GLU A 197 11.99 -21.69 -14.35
C GLU A 197 11.45 -23.00 -14.95
N ALA A 198 10.13 -23.14 -15.06
CA ALA A 198 9.48 -24.33 -15.61
C ALA A 198 9.78 -24.52 -17.11
N LEU A 199 9.69 -23.46 -17.91
CA LEU A 199 10.03 -23.49 -19.35
C LEU A 199 11.50 -23.92 -19.56
N ARG A 200 12.42 -23.36 -18.77
CA ARG A 200 13.85 -23.73 -18.82
C ARG A 200 14.11 -25.16 -18.40
N ARG A 201 13.43 -25.64 -17.34
CA ARG A 201 13.55 -27.03 -16.87
C ARG A 201 13.11 -28.03 -17.93
N GLU A 202 12.07 -27.68 -18.69
CA GLU A 202 11.57 -28.50 -19.80
C GLU A 202 12.32 -28.26 -21.12
N ARG A 203 13.34 -27.39 -21.11
CA ARG A 203 14.19 -27.04 -22.27
C ARG A 203 13.39 -26.53 -23.47
N MET A 204 12.28 -25.85 -23.20
CA MET A 204 11.41 -25.27 -24.22
C MET A 204 12.07 -24.06 -24.87
N GLN A 205 11.72 -23.82 -26.14
CA GLN A 205 12.09 -22.60 -26.86
C GLN A 205 11.17 -21.43 -26.53
N THR A 206 9.97 -21.71 -26.03
CA THR A 206 8.99 -20.72 -25.59
C THR A 206 9.56 -19.79 -24.52
N ARG A 207 9.26 -18.49 -24.66
CA ARG A 207 9.73 -17.43 -23.75
C ARG A 207 8.56 -16.58 -23.26
N LEU A 208 8.66 -16.11 -22.03
CA LEU A 208 7.83 -15.03 -21.51
C LEU A 208 8.22 -13.73 -22.21
N MET A 209 7.30 -13.15 -22.99
CA MET A 209 7.54 -11.93 -23.77
C MET A 209 7.15 -10.67 -23.02
N MET A 210 5.98 -10.66 -22.39
CA MET A 210 5.44 -9.47 -21.75
C MET A 210 4.51 -9.81 -20.59
N GLN A 211 4.46 -8.90 -19.63
CA GLN A 211 3.46 -8.88 -18.56
C GLN A 211 2.63 -7.61 -18.66
N VAL A 212 1.32 -7.73 -18.61
CA VAL A 212 0.36 -6.61 -18.61
C VAL A 212 -0.61 -6.81 -17.46
N HIS A 213 -0.45 -6.04 -16.39
CA HIS A 213 -1.26 -6.14 -15.17
C HIS A 213 -1.23 -7.55 -14.53
N ASP A 214 -2.21 -8.39 -14.80
CA ASP A 214 -2.36 -9.76 -14.31
C ASP A 214 -2.16 -10.81 -15.42
N GLU A 215 -1.83 -10.37 -16.62
CA GLU A 215 -1.67 -11.23 -17.80
C GLU A 215 -0.20 -11.43 -18.15
N LEU A 216 0.12 -12.65 -18.59
CA LEU A 216 1.43 -13.05 -19.07
C LEU A 216 1.31 -13.53 -20.52
N LEU A 217 2.12 -12.97 -21.41
CA LEU A 217 2.20 -13.35 -22.81
C LEU A 217 3.46 -14.16 -23.07
N LEU A 218 3.29 -15.35 -23.63
CA LEU A 218 4.37 -16.25 -24.04
C LEU A 218 4.43 -16.33 -25.57
N GLU A 219 5.62 -16.53 -26.12
CA GLU A 219 5.85 -16.75 -27.55
C GLU A 219 6.84 -17.90 -27.75
N GLY A 220 6.54 -18.79 -28.70
CA GLY A 220 7.36 -19.96 -28.99
C GLY A 220 6.86 -20.76 -30.19
N PRO A 221 7.51 -21.89 -30.51
CA PRO A 221 7.08 -22.79 -31.58
C PRO A 221 5.65 -23.31 -31.35
N ALA A 222 4.89 -23.48 -32.43
CA ALA A 222 3.50 -23.94 -32.36
C ALA A 222 3.38 -25.33 -31.70
N GLU A 223 4.39 -26.19 -31.87
CA GLU A 223 4.42 -27.51 -31.25
C GLU A 223 4.53 -27.47 -29.72
N GLU A 224 5.00 -26.35 -29.16
CA GLU A 224 5.15 -26.14 -27.71
C GLU A 224 3.94 -25.45 -27.08
N ALA A 225 2.98 -24.96 -27.88
CA ALA A 225 1.93 -24.05 -27.42
C ALA A 225 1.02 -24.66 -26.34
N GLU A 226 0.53 -25.89 -26.54
CA GLU A 226 -0.30 -26.58 -25.55
C GLU A 226 0.47 -26.79 -24.25
N ARG A 227 1.74 -27.20 -24.33
CA ARG A 227 2.56 -27.44 -23.16
C ARG A 227 2.88 -26.15 -22.41
N ALA A 228 3.17 -25.07 -23.13
CA ALA A 228 3.39 -23.76 -22.56
C ALA A 228 2.13 -23.24 -21.85
N ALA A 229 0.94 -23.47 -22.42
CA ALA A 229 -0.33 -23.10 -21.81
C ALA A 229 -0.59 -23.85 -20.50
N GLU A 230 -0.30 -25.16 -20.45
CA GLU A 230 -0.41 -25.95 -19.22
C GLU A 230 0.52 -25.44 -18.12
N ILE A 231 1.78 -25.16 -18.47
CA ILE A 231 2.78 -24.62 -17.54
C ILE A 231 2.31 -23.26 -17.03
N LEU A 232 1.89 -22.38 -17.93
CA LEU A 232 1.42 -21.05 -17.59
C LEU A 232 0.25 -21.09 -16.60
N ARG A 233 -0.77 -21.89 -16.93
CA ARG A 233 -1.95 -22.08 -16.08
C ARG A 233 -1.57 -22.61 -14.69
N ARG A 234 -0.78 -23.69 -14.66
CA ARG A 234 -0.35 -24.32 -13.41
C ARG A 234 0.40 -23.34 -12.53
N GLU A 235 1.46 -22.73 -13.05
CA GLU A 235 2.32 -21.86 -12.25
C GLU A 235 1.56 -20.60 -11.78
N MET A 236 0.67 -20.03 -12.58
CA MET A 236 -0.15 -18.88 -12.16
C MET A 236 -1.20 -19.23 -11.09
N GLU A 237 -1.82 -20.43 -11.16
CA GLU A 237 -2.83 -20.86 -10.18
C GLU A 237 -2.20 -21.33 -8.85
N THR A 238 -0.98 -21.87 -8.87
CA THR A 238 -0.34 -22.47 -7.69
C THR A 238 0.80 -21.65 -7.08
N VAL A 239 1.06 -20.44 -7.58
CA VAL A 239 2.20 -19.62 -7.13
C VAL A 239 2.15 -19.28 -5.64
N VAL A 240 0.95 -19.15 -5.07
CA VAL A 240 0.72 -18.83 -3.65
C VAL A 240 -0.47 -19.62 -3.13
N GLU A 241 -0.42 -20.01 -1.86
CA GLU A 241 -1.57 -20.60 -1.16
C GLU A 241 -2.42 -19.47 -0.54
N LEU A 242 -3.69 -19.42 -0.89
CA LEU A 242 -4.68 -18.45 -0.40
C LEU A 242 -5.96 -19.20 0.00
N ASP A 243 -6.74 -18.60 0.91
CA ASP A 243 -8.03 -19.16 1.35
C ASP A 243 -9.05 -19.30 0.19
N VAL A 244 -8.83 -18.55 -0.90
CA VAL A 244 -9.63 -18.61 -2.14
C VAL A 244 -8.70 -18.98 -3.29
N PRO A 245 -9.04 -19.97 -4.13
CA PRO A 245 -8.18 -20.41 -5.22
C PRO A 245 -7.99 -19.32 -6.27
N LEU A 246 -6.76 -19.18 -6.78
CA LEU A 246 -6.48 -18.38 -7.96
C LEU A 246 -6.91 -19.16 -9.21
N LYS A 247 -7.50 -18.46 -10.18
CA LYS A 247 -7.91 -19.02 -11.46
C LYS A 247 -7.23 -18.26 -12.59
N ALA A 248 -6.62 -19.00 -13.52
CA ALA A 248 -6.04 -18.44 -14.73
C ALA A 248 -6.77 -19.00 -15.96
N ASP A 249 -7.19 -18.11 -16.84
CA ASP A 249 -7.70 -18.45 -18.17
C ASP A 249 -6.54 -18.31 -19.17
N VAL A 250 -6.43 -19.24 -20.11
CA VAL A 250 -5.32 -19.30 -21.08
C VAL A 250 -5.88 -19.47 -22.49
N GLY A 251 -5.37 -18.68 -23.42
CA GLY A 251 -5.68 -18.74 -24.84
C GLY A 251 -4.43 -18.94 -25.69
N ILE A 252 -4.56 -19.66 -26.80
CA ILE A 252 -3.52 -19.90 -27.81
C ILE A 252 -4.03 -19.34 -29.14
N GLY A 253 -3.16 -18.69 -29.90
CA GLY A 253 -3.50 -18.09 -31.18
C GLY A 253 -2.25 -17.61 -31.90
N ASP A 254 -2.38 -17.34 -33.20
CA ASP A 254 -1.25 -16.92 -34.05
C ASP A 254 -0.87 -15.46 -33.81
N ASN A 255 -1.74 -14.70 -33.16
CA ASN A 255 -1.49 -13.36 -32.68
C ASN A 255 -2.23 -13.10 -31.36
N TRP A 256 -1.83 -12.03 -30.66
CA TRP A 256 -2.38 -11.70 -29.35
C TRP A 256 -3.88 -11.37 -29.37
N MET A 257 -4.45 -10.93 -30.49
CA MET A 257 -5.90 -10.68 -30.55
C MET A 257 -6.68 -12.00 -30.50
N GLU A 258 -6.15 -13.05 -31.11
CA GLU A 258 -6.77 -14.39 -31.14
C GLU A 258 -6.66 -15.13 -29.81
N THR A 259 -5.71 -14.78 -28.96
CA THR A 259 -5.59 -15.36 -27.61
C THR A 259 -6.59 -14.76 -26.62
N LYS A 260 -7.30 -13.70 -27.00
CA LYS A 260 -8.34 -13.02 -26.22
C LYS A 260 -9.72 -13.49 -26.68
N GLY A 261 -10.15 -14.65 -26.20
CA GLY A 261 -11.49 -15.20 -26.39
C GLY A 261 -12.54 -14.59 -25.47
#